data_AF-A0A9D1U2A6-F1
#
_entry.id   AF-A0A9D1U2A6-F1
#
_cell.length_a   1.000
_cell.length_b   1.000
_cell.length_c   1.000
_cell.angle_alpha   90.00
_cell.angle_beta   90.00
_cell.angle_gamma   90.00
#
_symmetry.space_group_name_H-M   'P 1'
#
loop_
_entity.id
_entity.type
_entity.pdbx_description
1 polymer ?
#
loop_
_entity_poly.entity_id
_entity_poly.type
_entity_poly.pdbx_seq_one_letter_code
_entity_poly.pdbx_strand_id
1 'polypeptide(L)'
;MGNDATVMGGGVWSCPTGTVVLAEDQAAVFDNTAQGAGDDVAALYKTTGIETTVNTYVLGGGVATWYQDGAMFTNVLNNSELGSVDEDAPRYMEGDASVQAPQSSTSSFTGKAVLTDDAKAAAIASAKLLITANTAARGGGIGSNGSVLQESGDLEVDKVWAENSIPLDSVTVYLVMSRGEELSLVAQTELSEENDWHDTFLYIPQEGVTYTVIEEDLSGWTAEVVATDTGFTVINTPYSGVDPDDPPDVNDPDDPGEEDIGDVDTPTTGGTDETNQNGEDVKDDDTPMAGVPGTGDTTLVWPVLSLLCVAGLIGTAFFGRKRREE
;
A
#
# COMPACT_ATOMS: atom_id res chain seq x y z
N MET A 1 -20.99 -17.09 8.02
CA MET A 1 -19.94 -17.83 7.27
C MET A 1 -18.56 -17.31 7.70
N GLY A 2 -18.36 -17.10 9.00
CA GLY A 2 -17.08 -16.59 9.52
C GLY A 2 -15.95 -17.57 9.30
N ASN A 3 -14.74 -17.06 9.40
CA ASN A 3 -13.58 -17.92 9.58
C ASN A 3 -13.51 -18.37 11.06
N ASP A 4 -12.84 -19.50 11.29
CA ASP A 4 -12.68 -20.08 12.63
C ASP A 4 -11.19 -20.26 12.97
N ALA A 5 -10.81 -19.90 14.19
CA ALA A 5 -9.49 -20.19 14.74
C ALA A 5 -9.58 -21.09 15.97
N THR A 6 -8.85 -22.20 15.97
CA THR A 6 -8.86 -23.12 17.14
C THR A 6 -8.04 -22.60 18.32
N VAL A 7 -7.31 -21.48 18.16
CA VAL A 7 -6.54 -20.84 19.24
C VAL A 7 -6.89 -19.37 19.36
N MET A 8 -6.62 -18.54 18.35
CA MET A 8 -6.84 -17.09 18.46
C MET A 8 -6.93 -16.41 17.09
N GLY A 9 -7.59 -15.25 17.02
CA GLY A 9 -7.69 -14.45 15.80
C GLY A 9 -8.50 -15.16 14.73
N GLY A 10 -9.81 -15.28 14.91
CA GLY A 10 -10.67 -15.96 13.94
C GLY A 10 -10.63 -15.27 12.57
N GLY A 11 -10.74 -13.95 12.55
CA GLY A 11 -10.53 -13.15 11.34
C GLY A 11 -9.05 -13.00 11.01
N VAL A 12 -8.32 -12.25 11.84
CA VAL A 12 -6.91 -11.92 11.64
C VAL A 12 -6.09 -12.31 12.86
N TRP A 13 -4.93 -12.92 12.63
CA TRP A 13 -3.88 -13.08 13.62
C TRP A 13 -2.55 -12.53 13.10
N SER A 14 -1.79 -11.87 13.96
CA SER A 14 -0.45 -11.40 13.62
C SER A 14 0.58 -11.59 14.73
N CYS A 15 1.78 -12.02 14.32
CA CYS A 15 2.92 -12.19 15.19
C CYS A 15 3.58 -10.85 15.59
N PRO A 16 4.62 -10.86 16.44
CA PRO A 16 5.34 -9.65 16.82
C PRO A 16 6.02 -8.86 15.69
N THR A 17 6.38 -9.52 14.57
CA THR A 17 7.12 -8.91 13.45
C THR A 17 6.25 -8.53 12.26
N GLY A 18 4.96 -8.83 12.30
CA GLY A 18 4.04 -8.53 11.22
C GLY A 18 3.25 -7.25 11.46
N THR A 19 3.42 -6.25 10.60
CA THR A 19 2.56 -5.06 10.60
C THR A 19 1.17 -5.45 10.12
N VAL A 20 0.11 -4.98 10.78
CA VAL A 20 -1.26 -5.15 10.29
C VAL A 20 -1.91 -3.78 10.21
N VAL A 21 -2.27 -3.35 9.01
CA VAL A 21 -3.03 -2.12 8.80
C VAL A 21 -4.32 -2.46 8.07
N LEU A 22 -5.43 -2.37 8.80
CA LEU A 22 -6.78 -2.41 8.26
C LEU A 22 -7.30 -0.97 8.28
N ALA A 23 -7.11 -0.28 7.17
CA ALA A 23 -7.32 1.17 7.06
C ALA A 23 -8.81 1.56 7.01
N GLU A 24 -9.07 2.85 7.22
CA GLU A 24 -10.41 3.42 7.23
C GLU A 24 -11.17 3.15 5.93
N ASP A 25 -12.38 2.62 6.03
CA ASP A 25 -13.26 2.34 4.89
C ASP A 25 -12.62 1.45 3.80
N GLN A 26 -11.56 0.70 4.13
CA GLN A 26 -10.90 -0.20 3.20
C GLN A 26 -11.08 -1.67 3.58
N ALA A 27 -11.21 -1.99 4.86
CA ALA A 27 -11.39 -3.35 5.37
C ALA A 27 -12.63 -3.49 6.25
N ALA A 28 -13.14 -4.71 6.33
CA ALA A 28 -14.11 -5.11 7.34
C ALA A 28 -13.76 -6.52 7.86
N VAL A 29 -13.68 -6.68 9.18
CA VAL A 29 -13.43 -7.97 9.83
C VAL A 29 -14.51 -8.17 10.89
N PHE A 30 -15.41 -9.11 10.64
CA PHE A 30 -16.56 -9.37 11.52
C PHE A 30 -17.08 -10.80 11.35
N ASP A 31 -17.91 -11.21 12.31
CA ASP A 31 -18.59 -12.52 12.34
C ASP A 31 -17.64 -13.73 12.27
N ASN A 32 -16.38 -13.56 12.70
CA ASN A 32 -15.44 -14.66 12.87
C ASN A 32 -15.51 -15.24 14.30
N THR A 33 -14.93 -16.42 14.48
CA THR A 33 -14.85 -17.10 15.78
C THR A 33 -13.43 -17.56 16.09
N ALA A 34 -13.06 -17.47 17.36
CA ALA A 34 -11.84 -18.07 17.90
C ALA A 34 -12.15 -18.81 19.21
N GLN A 35 -11.50 -19.95 19.45
CA GLN A 35 -11.73 -20.71 20.68
C GLN A 35 -11.10 -20.07 21.92
N GLY A 36 -9.92 -19.46 21.77
CA GLY A 36 -9.15 -18.91 22.89
C GLY A 36 -9.32 -17.40 23.08
N ALA A 37 -8.92 -16.59 22.09
CA ALA A 37 -9.02 -15.13 22.19
C ALA A 37 -9.13 -14.44 20.83
N GLY A 38 -9.78 -13.28 20.79
CA GLY A 38 -9.92 -12.45 19.59
C GLY A 38 -10.66 -13.16 18.48
N ASP A 39 -11.99 -13.20 18.57
CA ASP A 39 -12.86 -13.72 17.52
C ASP A 39 -12.54 -13.09 16.17
N ASP A 40 -12.40 -11.77 16.10
CA ASP A 40 -12.15 -11.06 14.84
C ASP A 40 -10.67 -10.71 14.65
N VAL A 41 -9.99 -10.23 15.69
CA VAL A 41 -8.57 -9.85 15.60
C VAL A 41 -7.80 -10.32 16.83
N ALA A 42 -6.62 -10.91 16.61
CA ALA A 42 -5.61 -11.15 17.64
C ALA A 42 -4.22 -10.71 17.13
N ALA A 43 -3.75 -9.54 17.57
CA ALA A 43 -2.43 -9.01 17.24
C ALA A 43 -1.50 -9.06 18.46
N LEU A 44 -0.43 -9.85 18.39
CA LEU A 44 0.57 -9.93 19.46
C LEU A 44 1.32 -8.62 19.64
N TYR A 45 1.94 -8.46 20.81
CA TYR A 45 2.83 -7.33 21.10
C TYR A 45 3.92 -7.22 20.01
N LYS A 46 4.16 -6.01 19.52
CA LYS A 46 5.00 -5.76 18.34
C LYS A 46 6.44 -5.43 18.71
N THR A 47 7.37 -5.87 17.87
CA THR A 47 8.76 -5.42 17.93
C THR A 47 8.87 -3.95 17.50
N THR A 48 9.94 -3.27 17.89
CA THR A 48 10.19 -1.87 17.50
C THR A 48 10.04 -1.66 16.00
N GLY A 49 9.30 -0.62 15.60
CA GLY A 49 9.05 -0.27 14.20
C GLY A 49 7.91 -1.06 13.52
N ILE A 50 7.26 -1.98 14.23
CA ILE A 50 6.10 -2.75 13.74
C ILE A 50 4.84 -2.30 14.48
N GLU A 51 3.71 -2.23 13.77
CA GLU A 51 2.47 -1.72 14.34
C GLU A 51 1.23 -2.58 14.03
N THR A 52 0.16 -2.28 14.75
CA THR A 52 -1.19 -2.70 14.41
C THR A 52 -2.12 -1.50 14.40
N THR A 53 -2.84 -1.37 13.30
CA THR A 53 -3.91 -0.41 13.07
C THR A 53 -5.14 -1.18 12.62
N VAL A 54 -6.24 -1.04 13.35
CA VAL A 54 -7.54 -1.60 13.00
C VAL A 54 -8.57 -0.49 13.09
N ASN A 55 -9.20 -0.13 11.99
CA ASN A 55 -10.15 0.97 11.97
C ASN A 55 -11.54 0.59 12.52
N THR A 56 -12.26 1.59 13.00
CA THR A 56 -13.66 1.53 13.43
C THR A 56 -14.59 1.76 12.23
N TYR A 57 -14.24 2.64 11.29
CA TYR A 57 -14.99 2.78 10.04
C TYR A 57 -14.54 1.69 9.08
N VAL A 58 -15.48 0.82 8.73
CA VAL A 58 -15.25 -0.35 7.90
C VAL A 58 -15.67 -0.09 6.46
N LEU A 59 -15.10 -0.88 5.54
CA LEU A 59 -15.44 -0.87 4.12
C LEU A 59 -16.95 -0.78 3.89
N GLY A 60 -17.37 0.13 3.02
CA GLY A 60 -18.78 0.39 2.72
C GLY A 60 -19.45 1.38 3.67
N GLY A 61 -18.65 2.19 4.40
CA GLY A 61 -19.13 3.28 5.26
C GLY A 61 -19.77 2.83 6.57
N GLY A 62 -19.59 1.57 6.98
CA GLY A 62 -20.11 1.02 8.23
C GLY A 62 -19.26 1.41 9.44
N VAL A 63 -19.78 1.19 10.65
CA VAL A 63 -19.03 1.42 11.90
C VAL A 63 -19.01 0.15 12.74
N ALA A 64 -17.81 -0.34 13.05
CA ALA A 64 -17.58 -1.43 13.98
C ALA A 64 -17.41 -0.91 15.41
N THR A 65 -18.18 -1.45 16.35
CA THR A 65 -17.89 -1.26 17.78
C THR A 65 -16.98 -2.39 18.24
N TRP A 66 -15.82 -2.04 18.78
CA TRP A 66 -14.82 -3.00 19.24
C TRP A 66 -14.98 -3.32 20.71
N TYR A 67 -14.83 -4.59 21.06
CA TYR A 67 -14.84 -5.09 22.43
C TYR A 67 -13.61 -5.94 22.69
N GLN A 68 -13.13 -5.92 23.93
CA GLN A 68 -12.11 -6.87 24.37
C GLN A 68 -12.68 -8.28 24.31
N ASP A 69 -11.94 -9.21 23.71
CA ASP A 69 -12.37 -10.60 23.60
C ASP A 69 -11.26 -11.58 23.99
N GLY A 70 -11.26 -12.02 25.25
CA GLY A 70 -10.18 -12.80 25.82
C GLY A 70 -8.91 -11.97 26.00
N ALA A 71 -7.80 -12.64 26.31
CA ALA A 71 -6.48 -12.04 26.35
C ALA A 71 -5.43 -13.06 25.91
N MET A 72 -4.22 -12.56 25.64
CA MET A 72 -3.08 -13.37 25.26
C MET A 72 -1.81 -12.74 25.79
N PHE A 73 -0.77 -13.55 25.89
CA PHE A 73 0.56 -13.11 26.30
C PHE A 73 1.63 -13.65 25.35
N THR A 74 2.68 -12.85 25.20
CA THR A 74 3.91 -13.22 24.50
C THR A 74 4.92 -13.73 25.53
N ASN A 75 5.26 -15.01 25.47
CA ASN A 75 6.21 -15.61 26.43
C ASN A 75 7.65 -15.18 26.15
N VAL A 76 8.00 -14.98 24.88
CA VAL A 76 9.33 -14.52 24.45
C VAL A 76 9.19 -13.62 23.22
N LEU A 77 9.87 -12.48 23.18
CA LEU A 77 10.00 -11.67 21.97
C LEU A 77 11.21 -12.17 21.16
N ASN A 78 11.01 -13.24 20.38
CA ASN A 78 12.08 -13.85 19.57
C ASN A 78 11.74 -13.95 18.07
N ASN A 79 10.86 -13.07 17.57
CA ASN A 79 10.46 -12.96 16.17
C ASN A 79 9.78 -14.20 15.55
N SER A 80 9.52 -15.24 16.34
CA SER A 80 8.83 -16.47 15.90
C SER A 80 7.71 -16.91 16.85
N GLU A 81 7.37 -16.03 17.79
CA GLU A 81 6.40 -16.31 18.85
C GLU A 81 4.98 -16.38 18.28
N LEU A 82 4.28 -17.46 18.64
CA LEU A 82 2.92 -17.72 18.21
C LEU A 82 1.89 -17.18 19.22
N GLY A 83 2.34 -16.79 20.41
CA GLY A 83 1.50 -16.30 21.49
C GLY A 83 0.76 -17.45 22.18
N SER A 84 0.41 -17.19 23.44
CA SER A 84 -0.38 -18.09 24.28
C SER A 84 -1.63 -17.37 24.76
N VAL A 85 -2.74 -18.10 24.82
CA VAL A 85 -4.02 -17.59 25.32
C VAL A 85 -3.98 -17.54 26.83
N ASP A 86 -4.54 -16.48 27.41
CA ASP A 86 -4.92 -16.47 28.82
C ASP A 86 -6.28 -17.14 28.98
N GLU A 87 -6.28 -18.40 29.45
CA GLU A 87 -7.50 -19.21 29.58
C GLU A 87 -8.48 -18.65 30.64
N ASP A 88 -8.01 -17.80 31.55
CA ASP A 88 -8.83 -17.19 32.60
C ASP A 88 -9.42 -15.84 32.16
N ALA A 89 -8.97 -15.28 31.03
CA ALA A 89 -9.45 -14.01 30.53
C ALA A 89 -10.88 -14.14 29.96
N PRO A 90 -11.82 -13.26 30.34
CA PRO A 90 -13.20 -13.34 29.87
C PRO A 90 -13.27 -13.08 28.36
N ARG A 91 -14.06 -13.91 27.67
CA ARG A 91 -14.47 -13.68 26.29
C ARG A 91 -15.55 -12.61 26.24
N TYR A 92 -15.68 -11.96 25.08
CA TYR A 92 -16.70 -10.94 24.84
C TYR A 92 -18.10 -11.44 25.19
N MET A 93 -18.87 -10.59 25.86
CA MET A 93 -20.30 -10.77 26.10
C MET A 93 -21.09 -9.51 25.73
N GLU A 94 -22.32 -9.71 25.27
CA GLU A 94 -23.23 -8.61 24.98
C GLU A 94 -23.46 -7.76 26.25
N GLY A 95 -23.23 -6.45 26.15
CA GLY A 95 -23.30 -5.50 27.26
C GLY A 95 -21.94 -5.11 27.86
N ASP A 96 -20.84 -5.74 27.43
CA ASP A 96 -19.50 -5.30 27.79
C ASP A 96 -19.23 -3.85 27.34
N ALA A 97 -18.27 -3.20 27.98
CA ALA A 97 -17.84 -1.86 27.57
C ALA A 97 -17.02 -1.94 26.27
N SER A 98 -17.27 -1.02 25.34
CA SER A 98 -16.46 -0.90 24.13
C SER A 98 -15.03 -0.47 24.46
N VAL A 99 -14.08 -0.94 23.67
CA VAL A 99 -12.67 -0.54 23.73
C VAL A 99 -12.28 0.26 22.48
N GLN A 100 -11.18 0.99 22.58
CA GLN A 100 -10.58 1.64 21.43
C GLN A 100 -9.83 0.61 20.59
N ALA A 101 -10.06 0.63 19.28
CA ALA A 101 -9.28 -0.18 18.36
C ALA A 101 -7.82 0.33 18.31
N PRO A 102 -6.84 -0.57 18.09
CA PRO A 102 -5.44 -0.17 18.00
C PRO A 102 -5.22 0.77 16.80
N GLN A 103 -4.46 1.85 17.03
CA GLN A 103 -4.04 2.83 16.01
C GLN A 103 -2.54 3.04 16.17
N SER A 104 -1.75 2.67 15.15
CA SER A 104 -0.29 2.64 15.18
C SER A 104 0.28 2.05 16.48
N SER A 105 -0.36 0.98 16.96
CA SER A 105 -0.11 0.43 18.29
C SER A 105 0.92 -0.69 18.25
N THR A 106 1.85 -0.66 19.19
CA THR A 106 2.76 -1.79 19.48
C THR A 106 2.20 -2.75 20.53
N SER A 107 1.13 -2.36 21.23
CA SER A 107 0.52 -3.19 22.27
C SER A 107 -0.30 -4.33 21.68
N SER A 108 -0.40 -5.44 22.42
CA SER A 108 -1.25 -6.55 22.01
C SER A 108 -2.73 -6.17 22.01
N PHE A 109 -3.50 -6.74 21.09
CA PHE A 109 -4.94 -6.53 20.98
C PHE A 109 -5.66 -7.83 20.66
N THR A 110 -6.76 -8.12 21.37
CA THR A 110 -7.68 -9.22 21.08
C THR A 110 -9.11 -8.66 21.05
N GLY A 111 -9.69 -8.60 19.85
CA GLY A 111 -10.91 -7.85 19.60
C GLY A 111 -12.04 -8.67 18.99
N LYS A 112 -13.26 -8.35 19.43
CA LYS A 112 -14.52 -8.65 18.74
C LYS A 112 -15.05 -7.38 18.09
N ALA A 113 -15.41 -7.46 16.81
CA ALA A 113 -16.13 -6.41 16.12
C ALA A 113 -17.63 -6.71 16.10
N VAL A 114 -18.45 -5.74 16.51
CA VAL A 114 -19.91 -5.80 16.37
C VAL A 114 -20.35 -4.69 15.43
N LEU A 115 -21.04 -5.09 14.35
CA LEU A 115 -21.57 -4.22 13.30
C LEU A 115 -23.07 -4.46 13.17
N THR A 116 -23.79 -3.46 12.66
CA THR A 116 -25.19 -3.64 12.24
C THR A 116 -25.27 -4.53 10.99
N ASP A 117 -26.41 -5.19 10.79
CA ASP A 117 -26.61 -6.04 9.61
C ASP A 117 -26.48 -5.25 8.29
N ASP A 118 -26.96 -4.01 8.26
CA ASP A 118 -26.82 -3.12 7.10
C ASP A 118 -25.35 -2.78 6.81
N ALA A 119 -24.55 -2.51 7.84
CA ALA A 119 -23.12 -2.25 7.68
C ALA A 119 -22.37 -3.50 7.16
N LYS A 120 -22.72 -4.69 7.66
CA LYS A 120 -22.16 -5.96 7.16
C LYS A 120 -22.53 -6.19 5.70
N ALA A 121 -23.80 -5.95 5.34
CA ALA A 121 -24.27 -6.11 3.96
C ALA A 121 -23.57 -5.12 3.01
N ALA A 122 -23.41 -3.86 3.42
CA ALA A 122 -22.67 -2.85 2.66
C ALA A 122 -21.20 -3.24 2.47
N ALA A 123 -20.53 -3.69 3.53
CA ALA A 123 -19.15 -4.16 3.45
C ALA A 123 -18.99 -5.33 2.46
N ILE A 124 -19.89 -6.32 2.50
CA ILE A 124 -19.87 -7.45 1.58
C ILE A 124 -20.13 -7.01 0.14
N ALA A 125 -21.05 -6.07 -0.07
CA ALA A 125 -21.36 -5.55 -1.40
C ALA A 125 -20.20 -4.73 -2.00
N SER A 126 -19.45 -4.01 -1.17
CA SER A 126 -18.28 -3.23 -1.55
C SER A 126 -16.99 -4.06 -1.65
N ALA A 127 -16.96 -5.26 -1.08
CA ALA A 127 -15.76 -6.09 -1.04
C ALA A 127 -15.38 -6.63 -2.42
N LYS A 128 -14.12 -6.37 -2.82
CA LYS A 128 -13.48 -7.04 -3.96
C LYS A 128 -12.95 -8.43 -3.63
N LEU A 129 -12.62 -8.65 -2.35
CA LEU A 129 -12.13 -9.92 -1.81
C LEU A 129 -12.91 -10.28 -0.55
N LEU A 130 -13.45 -11.50 -0.53
CA LEU A 130 -14.09 -12.09 0.63
C LEU A 130 -13.26 -13.28 1.11
N ILE A 131 -12.78 -13.22 2.34
CA ILE A 131 -12.06 -14.32 3.01
C ILE A 131 -13.01 -14.90 4.06
N THR A 132 -13.63 -16.04 3.77
CA THR A 132 -14.70 -16.60 4.60
C THR A 132 -14.64 -18.11 4.66
N ALA A 133 -15.21 -18.70 5.72
CA ALA A 133 -15.34 -20.14 5.92
C ALA A 133 -14.01 -20.92 5.92
N ASN A 134 -12.90 -20.26 6.26
CA ASN A 134 -11.61 -20.91 6.49
C ASN A 134 -11.46 -21.33 7.95
N THR A 135 -10.56 -22.28 8.20
CA THR A 135 -10.21 -22.72 9.56
C THR A 135 -8.70 -22.85 9.71
N ALA A 136 -8.16 -22.29 10.78
CA ALA A 136 -6.74 -22.41 11.12
C ALA A 136 -6.56 -22.52 12.65
N ALA A 137 -5.34 -22.78 13.12
CA ALA A 137 -5.07 -22.63 14.54
C ALA A 137 -5.08 -21.16 14.95
N ARG A 138 -4.52 -20.29 14.10
CA ARG A 138 -4.41 -18.85 14.33
C ARG A 138 -4.66 -18.12 13.03
N GLY A 139 -5.46 -17.06 13.06
CA GLY A 139 -5.76 -16.30 11.85
C GLY A 139 -6.62 -17.13 10.91
N GLY A 140 -7.84 -17.46 11.32
CA GLY A 140 -8.76 -18.28 10.53
C GLY A 140 -8.92 -17.75 9.10
N GLY A 141 -9.05 -16.43 8.96
CA GLY A 141 -8.98 -15.75 7.66
C GLY A 141 -7.54 -15.44 7.24
N ILE A 142 -6.84 -14.61 8.01
CA ILE A 142 -5.46 -14.20 7.74
C ILE A 142 -4.58 -14.49 8.95
N GLY A 143 -3.62 -15.41 8.81
CA GLY A 143 -2.56 -15.62 9.79
C GLY A 143 -1.22 -15.14 9.24
N SER A 144 -0.60 -14.14 9.87
CA SER A 144 0.62 -13.52 9.33
C SER A 144 1.80 -13.48 10.30
N ASN A 145 2.96 -13.93 9.80
CA ASN A 145 4.26 -13.67 10.40
C ASN A 145 4.97 -12.43 9.82
N GLY A 146 4.42 -11.87 8.73
CA GLY A 146 4.89 -10.66 8.05
C GLY A 146 3.78 -9.62 7.96
N SER A 147 3.92 -8.64 7.07
CA SER A 147 2.96 -7.54 7.00
C SER A 147 1.68 -7.93 6.25
N VAL A 148 0.54 -7.50 6.78
CA VAL A 148 -0.76 -7.47 6.10
C VAL A 148 -1.09 -6.00 5.87
N LEU A 149 -0.94 -5.59 4.62
CA LEU A 149 -1.21 -4.25 4.15
C LEU A 149 -2.26 -4.34 3.04
N GLN A 150 -3.20 -3.41 3.03
CA GLN A 150 -4.02 -3.16 1.84
C GLN A 150 -3.15 -2.47 0.79
N GLU A 151 -3.40 -2.73 -0.50
CA GLU A 151 -2.49 -2.37 -1.60
C GLU A 151 -1.83 -1.01 -1.39
N SER A 152 -0.56 -1.11 -1.05
CA SER A 152 0.32 -0.01 -0.74
C SER A 152 1.56 -0.20 -1.60
N GLY A 153 1.97 0.88 -2.25
CA GLY A 153 3.21 0.96 -3.00
C GLY A 153 4.16 1.91 -2.29
N ASP A 154 5.41 1.86 -2.70
CA ASP A 154 6.41 2.79 -2.23
C ASP A 154 6.60 3.88 -3.30
N LEU A 155 6.89 5.11 -2.89
CA LEU A 155 7.19 6.22 -3.77
C LEU A 155 8.58 6.76 -3.46
N GLU A 156 9.49 6.63 -4.41
CA GLU A 156 10.84 7.17 -4.31
C GLU A 156 10.84 8.68 -4.56
N VAL A 157 11.70 9.41 -3.87
CA VAL A 157 11.94 10.82 -4.14
C VAL A 157 13.44 11.09 -4.23
N ASP A 158 13.87 11.58 -5.39
CA ASP A 158 15.24 11.98 -5.66
C ASP A 158 15.35 13.50 -5.77
N LYS A 159 16.49 14.05 -5.34
CA LYS A 159 16.83 15.45 -5.57
C LYS A 159 18.03 15.58 -6.50
N VAL A 160 17.87 16.42 -7.51
CA VAL A 160 18.94 16.77 -8.46
C VAL A 160 19.15 18.28 -8.44
N TRP A 161 20.43 18.67 -8.44
CA TRP A 161 20.86 20.06 -8.58
C TRP A 161 21.38 20.28 -10.01
N ALA A 162 21.01 21.40 -10.63
CA ALA A 162 21.45 21.72 -11.98
C ALA A 162 22.98 21.77 -12.10
N GLU A 163 23.51 21.47 -13.29
CA GLU A 163 24.95 21.50 -13.53
C GLU A 163 25.57 22.86 -13.17
N ASN A 164 26.76 22.83 -12.58
CA ASN A 164 27.51 24.02 -12.12
C ASN A 164 26.83 24.85 -11.03
N SER A 165 25.84 24.30 -10.33
CA SER A 165 25.23 24.92 -9.16
C SER A 165 25.89 24.46 -7.85
N ILE A 166 25.69 25.21 -6.77
CA ILE A 166 26.16 24.85 -5.42
C ILE A 166 24.94 24.37 -4.63
N PRO A 167 24.82 23.07 -4.31
CA PRO A 167 23.73 22.54 -3.49
C PRO A 167 23.62 23.24 -2.13
N LEU A 168 22.40 23.32 -1.60
CA LEU A 168 22.18 23.62 -0.18
C LEU A 168 22.52 22.39 0.68
N ASP A 169 22.62 22.58 2.00
CA ASP A 169 22.95 21.49 2.94
C ASP A 169 21.81 20.46 3.03
N SER A 170 20.55 20.92 3.01
CA SER A 170 19.35 20.08 2.98
C SER A 170 18.16 20.82 2.34
N VAL A 171 17.12 20.06 1.98
CA VAL A 171 15.82 20.56 1.51
C VAL A 171 14.69 19.72 2.11
N THR A 172 13.53 20.34 2.34
CA THR A 172 12.32 19.62 2.76
C THR A 172 11.40 19.38 1.57
N VAL A 173 11.01 18.13 1.36
CA VAL A 173 10.04 17.73 0.33
C VAL A 173 8.80 17.13 0.96
N TYR A 174 7.64 17.58 0.51
CA TYR A 174 6.31 17.18 0.97
C TYR A 174 5.64 16.26 -0.05
N LEU A 175 5.13 15.12 0.39
CA LEU A 175 4.26 14.25 -0.40
C LEU A 175 2.81 14.72 -0.27
N VAL A 176 2.17 15.01 -1.39
CA VAL A 176 0.78 15.48 -1.46
C VAL A 176 -0.07 14.47 -2.21
N MET A 177 -1.18 14.06 -1.59
CA MET A 177 -2.21 13.23 -2.20
C MET A 177 -3.29 14.11 -2.80
N SER A 178 -3.74 13.73 -3.99
CA SER A 178 -4.96 14.22 -4.62
C SER A 178 -6.01 13.11 -4.68
N ARG A 179 -7.23 13.46 -4.26
CA ARG A 179 -8.45 12.66 -4.45
C ARG A 179 -9.52 13.54 -5.11
N GLY A 180 -9.50 13.61 -6.44
CA GLY A 180 -10.29 14.60 -7.18
C GLY A 180 -9.67 15.99 -7.03
N GLU A 181 -10.44 17.00 -6.61
CA GLU A 181 -9.95 18.37 -6.42
C GLU A 181 -9.34 18.63 -5.02
N GLU A 182 -9.47 17.69 -4.08
CA GLU A 182 -8.96 17.84 -2.72
C GLU A 182 -7.48 17.43 -2.65
N LEU A 183 -6.64 18.31 -2.10
CA LEU A 183 -5.22 18.08 -1.84
C LEU A 183 -4.97 17.91 -0.34
N SER A 184 -4.20 16.90 0.03
CA SER A 184 -3.82 16.62 1.41
C SER A 184 -2.32 16.37 1.53
N LEU A 185 -1.68 17.04 2.49
CA LEU A 185 -0.30 16.73 2.89
C LEU A 185 -0.28 15.37 3.60
N VAL A 186 0.50 14.42 3.08
CA VAL A 186 0.54 13.04 3.59
C VAL A 186 1.79 12.77 4.40
N ALA A 187 2.93 13.22 3.90
CA ALA A 187 4.23 12.99 4.51
C ALA A 187 5.20 14.11 4.11
N GLN A 188 6.35 14.13 4.79
CA GLN A 188 7.47 14.97 4.41
C GLN A 188 8.78 14.21 4.65
N THR A 189 9.82 14.59 3.92
CA THR A 189 11.18 14.11 4.14
C THR A 189 12.18 15.26 3.99
N GLU A 190 13.36 15.09 4.58
CA GLU A 190 14.51 15.98 4.39
C GLU A 190 15.55 15.25 3.53
N LEU A 191 15.94 15.85 2.41
CA LEU A 191 16.96 15.34 1.51
C LEU A 191 18.24 16.15 1.67
N SER A 192 19.38 15.48 1.69
CA SER A 192 20.71 16.07 1.90
C SER A 192 21.80 15.20 1.27
N GLU A 193 23.06 15.61 1.38
CA GLU A 193 24.19 14.75 0.97
C GLU A 193 24.30 13.46 1.83
N GLU A 194 23.82 13.47 3.08
CA GLU A 194 23.93 12.31 3.98
C GLU A 194 23.07 11.11 3.52
N ASN A 195 21.93 11.37 2.87
CA ASN A 195 21.05 10.34 2.32
C ASN A 195 21.15 10.25 0.79
N ASP A 196 22.30 10.66 0.22
CA ASP A 196 22.53 10.65 -1.23
C ASP A 196 21.41 11.37 -2.02
N TRP A 197 20.80 12.40 -1.40
CA TRP A 197 19.68 13.15 -1.97
C TRP A 197 18.47 12.29 -2.36
N HIS A 198 18.25 11.19 -1.64
CA HIS A 198 17.21 10.21 -1.92
C HIS A 198 16.45 9.80 -0.66
N ASP A 199 15.15 9.55 -0.80
CA ASP A 199 14.35 8.86 0.20
C ASP A 199 13.20 8.06 -0.43
N THR A 200 12.55 7.21 0.36
CA THR A 200 11.39 6.43 -0.08
C THR A 200 10.23 6.57 0.91
N PHE A 201 9.10 7.06 0.42
CA PHE A 201 7.83 7.01 1.16
C PHE A 201 7.26 5.60 1.07
N LEU A 202 7.29 4.87 2.18
CA LEU A 202 6.84 3.49 2.24
C LEU A 202 5.34 3.38 2.51
N TYR A 203 4.73 2.31 2.01
CA TYR A 203 3.37 1.89 2.34
C TYR A 203 2.29 2.93 2.01
N ILE A 204 2.45 3.60 0.87
CA ILE A 204 1.52 4.62 0.39
C ILE A 204 0.35 3.96 -0.35
N PRO A 205 -0.92 4.28 -0.02
CA PRO A 205 -2.08 3.76 -0.75
C PRO A 205 -1.98 4.01 -2.25
N GLN A 206 -2.29 3.04 -3.09
CA GLN A 206 -2.17 3.21 -4.55
C GLN A 206 -3.52 3.29 -5.26
N GLU A 207 -4.58 2.80 -4.63
CA GLU A 207 -5.88 2.68 -5.29
C GLU A 207 -6.67 4.00 -5.28
N GLY A 208 -7.04 4.50 -6.46
CA GLY A 208 -7.97 5.63 -6.61
C GLY A 208 -7.42 6.98 -6.14
N VAL A 209 -6.10 7.08 -5.99
CA VAL A 209 -5.39 8.27 -5.52
C VAL A 209 -4.25 8.60 -6.48
N THR A 210 -3.92 9.88 -6.58
CA THR A 210 -2.75 10.36 -7.31
C THR A 210 -1.85 11.13 -6.36
N TYR A 211 -0.54 10.97 -6.50
CA TYR A 211 0.44 11.69 -5.69
C TYR A 211 1.24 12.69 -6.53
N THR A 212 1.76 13.70 -5.85
CA THR A 212 2.82 14.58 -6.33
C THR A 212 3.69 14.96 -5.13
N VAL A 213 4.86 15.54 -5.39
CA VAL A 213 5.66 16.19 -4.36
C VAL A 213 5.67 17.70 -4.51
N ILE A 214 5.92 18.40 -3.41
CA ILE A 214 6.16 19.85 -3.35
C ILE A 214 7.42 20.07 -2.53
N GLU A 215 8.37 20.86 -3.02
CA GLU A 215 9.53 21.30 -2.24
C GLU A 215 9.19 22.59 -1.48
N GLU A 216 9.70 22.74 -0.25
CA GLU A 216 9.64 24.02 0.48
C GLU A 216 10.35 25.12 -0.33
N ASP A 217 9.75 26.29 -0.49
CA ASP A 217 10.32 27.38 -1.30
C ASP A 217 11.75 27.74 -0.90
N LEU A 218 12.68 27.60 -1.84
CA LEU A 218 14.10 27.91 -1.65
C LEU A 218 14.46 29.23 -2.33
N SER A 219 14.87 30.21 -1.53
CA SER A 219 15.28 31.52 -2.04
C SER A 219 16.40 31.41 -3.07
N GLY A 220 16.18 31.95 -4.28
CA GLY A 220 17.17 31.97 -5.35
C GLY A 220 17.20 30.70 -6.21
N TRP A 221 16.19 29.83 -6.09
CA TRP A 221 16.03 28.62 -6.88
C TRP A 221 14.64 28.53 -7.49
N THR A 222 14.56 27.84 -8.62
CA THR A 222 13.31 27.35 -9.21
C THR A 222 13.32 25.83 -9.14
N ALA A 223 12.23 25.23 -8.67
CA ALA A 223 12.04 23.79 -8.58
C ALA A 223 11.17 23.27 -9.73
N GLU A 224 11.57 22.16 -10.33
CA GLU A 224 10.78 21.37 -11.27
C GLU A 224 10.59 19.95 -10.71
N VAL A 225 9.37 19.42 -10.79
CA VAL A 225 9.06 18.05 -10.35
C VAL A 225 8.78 17.19 -11.57
N VAL A 226 9.55 16.12 -11.73
CA VAL A 226 9.40 15.14 -12.80
C VAL A 226 8.94 13.81 -12.22
N ALA A 227 7.83 13.27 -12.72
CA ALA A 227 7.39 11.94 -12.35
C ALA A 227 8.27 10.86 -13.01
N THR A 228 8.57 9.80 -12.27
CA THR A 228 9.33 8.63 -12.73
C THR A 228 8.47 7.37 -12.66
N ASP A 229 9.03 6.22 -13.05
CA ASP A 229 8.33 4.93 -12.94
C ASP A 229 8.09 4.51 -11.47
N THR A 230 8.90 5.01 -10.53
CA THR A 230 8.90 4.62 -9.10
C THR A 230 8.58 5.76 -8.14
N GLY A 231 8.42 7.00 -8.62
CA GLY A 231 8.12 8.15 -7.78
C GLY A 231 8.40 9.49 -8.47
N PHE A 232 9.26 10.32 -7.87
CA PHE A 232 9.50 11.69 -8.32
C PHE A 232 10.96 12.10 -8.25
N THR A 233 11.41 12.93 -9.18
CA THR A 233 12.68 13.66 -9.09
C THR A 233 12.38 15.15 -9.00
N VAL A 234 12.91 15.80 -7.96
CA VAL A 234 12.86 17.27 -7.81
C VAL A 234 14.17 17.85 -8.33
N ILE A 235 14.10 18.79 -9.28
CA ILE A 235 15.26 19.41 -9.92
C ILE A 235 15.30 20.88 -9.54
N ASN A 236 16.44 21.34 -9.00
CA ASN A 236 16.65 22.77 -8.70
C ASN A 236 17.62 23.44 -9.67
N THR A 237 17.14 24.53 -10.27
CA THR A 237 17.93 25.45 -11.10
C THR A 237 18.08 26.81 -10.42
N PRO A 238 19.26 27.44 -10.45
CA PRO A 238 19.42 28.80 -9.93
C PRO A 238 18.43 29.75 -10.61
N TYR A 239 17.76 30.59 -9.81
CA TYR A 239 16.79 31.56 -10.31
C TYR A 239 17.49 32.59 -11.21
N SER A 240 17.09 32.65 -12.49
CA SER A 240 17.70 33.54 -13.50
C SER A 240 17.13 34.96 -13.50
N GLY A 241 16.08 35.24 -12.72
CA GLY A 241 15.47 36.58 -12.67
C GLY A 241 14.47 36.88 -13.78
N VAL A 242 14.25 35.96 -14.73
CA VAL A 242 13.28 36.12 -15.81
C VAL A 242 11.99 35.40 -15.39
N ASP A 243 10.95 36.17 -15.10
CA ASP A 243 9.59 35.63 -14.95
C ASP A 243 9.11 35.18 -16.34
N PRO A 244 8.72 33.91 -16.55
CA PRO A 244 8.23 33.43 -17.84
C PRO A 244 6.94 34.12 -18.31
N ASP A 245 6.23 34.83 -17.42
CA ASP A 245 5.05 35.63 -17.75
C ASP A 245 5.35 37.13 -18.02
N ASP A 246 6.60 37.58 -17.90
CA ASP A 246 6.98 38.97 -18.23
C ASP A 246 7.24 39.09 -19.75
N PRO A 247 6.57 40.01 -20.46
CA PRO A 247 6.84 40.22 -21.89
C PRO A 247 8.29 40.69 -22.09
N PRO A 248 8.94 40.32 -23.22
CA PRO A 248 10.34 40.66 -23.45
C PRO A 248 10.55 42.18 -23.40
N ASP A 249 11.47 42.63 -22.55
CA ASP A 249 11.89 44.02 -22.49
C ASP A 249 12.80 44.32 -23.69
N VAL A 250 12.19 44.91 -24.71
CA VAL A 250 12.84 45.38 -25.95
C VAL A 250 13.94 46.44 -25.74
N ASN A 251 14.31 46.76 -24.50
CA ASN A 251 15.39 47.69 -24.15
C ASN A 251 16.57 47.05 -23.41
N ASP A 252 16.60 45.74 -23.19
CA ASP A 252 17.79 45.07 -22.64
C ASP A 252 18.82 44.76 -23.76
N PRO A 253 20.01 45.37 -23.75
CA PRO A 253 21.04 45.11 -24.75
C PRO A 253 21.64 43.68 -24.69
N ASP A 254 21.34 42.89 -23.65
CA ASP A 254 21.79 41.50 -23.51
C ASP A 254 20.73 40.45 -23.91
N ASP A 255 19.56 40.86 -24.43
CA ASP A 255 18.57 39.95 -25.03
C ASP A 255 19.00 39.56 -26.47
N PRO A 256 19.23 38.26 -26.77
CA PRO A 256 19.57 37.84 -28.12
C PRO A 256 18.30 37.87 -29.00
N GLY A 257 17.92 39.09 -29.41
CA GLY A 257 16.82 39.33 -30.33
C GLY A 257 16.97 38.50 -31.61
N GLU A 258 15.84 37.91 -32.02
CA GLU A 258 15.63 37.01 -33.17
C GLU A 258 16.57 37.25 -34.36
N GLU A 259 17.25 36.19 -34.81
CA GLU A 259 17.83 36.19 -36.16
C GLU A 259 16.71 36.17 -37.21
N ASP A 260 16.71 37.22 -38.02
CA ASP A 260 15.94 37.43 -39.24
C ASP A 260 16.01 36.23 -40.19
N ILE A 261 14.90 35.48 -40.31
CA ILE A 261 14.67 34.56 -41.42
C ILE A 261 13.52 35.10 -42.28
N GLY A 262 13.87 36.02 -43.17
CA GLY A 262 13.68 35.85 -44.61
C GLY A 262 12.26 35.60 -45.11
N ASP A 263 11.66 36.68 -45.60
CA ASP A 263 10.47 36.77 -46.47
C ASP A 263 10.42 35.66 -47.55
N VAL A 264 9.43 34.76 -47.45
CA VAL A 264 8.99 33.91 -48.57
C VAL A 264 7.47 33.92 -48.66
N ASP A 265 7.02 34.54 -49.73
CA ASP A 265 5.66 34.69 -50.26
C ASP A 265 4.67 33.55 -49.97
N THR A 266 3.54 33.91 -49.39
CA THR A 266 2.27 33.15 -49.48
C THR A 266 1.46 33.64 -50.69
N PRO A 267 0.80 32.74 -51.46
CA PRO A 267 -0.38 33.13 -52.21
C PRO A 267 -1.64 32.88 -51.37
N THR A 268 -2.34 33.96 -51.06
CA THR A 268 -3.69 34.00 -50.50
C THR A 268 -4.74 33.48 -51.48
N THR A 269 -5.68 32.65 -51.01
CA THR A 269 -7.08 32.56 -51.48
C THR A 269 -7.81 31.66 -50.48
N GLY A 270 -8.98 31.92 -49.90
CA GLY A 270 -10.11 32.83 -50.11
C GLY A 270 -11.29 32.10 -49.45
N GLY A 271 -11.98 32.70 -48.47
CA GLY A 271 -12.84 31.99 -47.51
C GLY A 271 -14.20 31.48 -48.01
N THR A 272 -14.94 30.76 -47.14
CA THR A 272 -16.34 31.03 -46.71
C THR A 272 -16.96 29.86 -45.91
N ASP A 273 -17.62 30.24 -44.80
CA ASP A 273 -18.79 29.74 -44.06
C ASP A 273 -19.27 28.27 -43.99
N GLU A 274 -19.59 27.92 -42.73
CA GLU A 274 -20.63 27.06 -42.13
C GLU A 274 -21.49 26.10 -43.00
N THR A 275 -21.62 24.83 -42.57
CA THR A 275 -22.82 24.29 -41.87
C THR A 275 -22.83 22.75 -41.75
N ASN A 276 -23.03 22.29 -40.51
CA ASN A 276 -23.94 21.25 -39.99
C ASN A 276 -24.12 19.84 -40.63
N GLN A 277 -24.06 18.84 -39.72
CA GLN A 277 -24.81 17.57 -39.65
C GLN A 277 -24.67 16.50 -40.76
N ASN A 278 -24.07 15.36 -40.40
CA ASN A 278 -24.81 14.10 -40.25
C ASN A 278 -23.92 13.01 -39.63
N GLY A 279 -24.46 12.34 -38.62
CA GLY A 279 -23.91 11.10 -38.08
C GLY A 279 -24.34 9.90 -38.91
N GLU A 280 -23.46 8.90 -38.97
CA GLU A 280 -23.82 7.52 -39.30
C GLU A 280 -23.02 6.56 -38.41
N ASP A 281 -23.77 5.58 -37.89
CA ASP A 281 -23.39 4.41 -37.10
C ASP A 281 -22.20 3.62 -37.68
N VAL A 282 -21.28 3.19 -36.81
CA VAL A 282 -20.58 1.91 -36.99
C VAL A 282 -20.34 1.20 -35.64
N LYS A 283 -21.22 0.23 -35.39
CA LYS A 283 -21.01 -1.17 -34.93
C LYS A 283 -20.29 -1.46 -33.62
N ASP A 284 -21.09 -2.05 -32.74
CA ASP A 284 -20.75 -3.08 -31.76
C ASP A 284 -20.00 -4.24 -32.44
N ASP A 285 -18.80 -4.55 -31.96
CA ASP A 285 -18.03 -5.73 -32.39
C ASP A 285 -17.67 -6.55 -31.15
N ASP A 286 -18.45 -7.61 -30.94
CA ASP A 286 -18.16 -8.69 -30.01
C ASP A 286 -16.78 -9.27 -30.32
N THR A 287 -15.81 -9.05 -29.43
CA THR A 287 -14.52 -9.73 -29.51
C THR A 287 -14.61 -11.12 -28.86
N PRO A 288 -14.16 -12.17 -29.55
CA PRO A 288 -14.29 -13.54 -29.07
C PRO A 288 -13.26 -13.82 -27.97
N MET A 289 -13.73 -14.25 -26.79
CA MET A 289 -12.89 -14.89 -25.78
C MET A 289 -12.33 -16.21 -26.31
N ALA A 290 -11.13 -16.18 -26.89
CA ALA A 290 -10.37 -17.38 -27.17
C ALA A 290 -8.88 -17.07 -27.00
N GLY A 291 -8.31 -17.40 -25.84
CA GLY A 291 -6.86 -17.30 -25.64
C GLY A 291 -6.30 -17.27 -24.22
N VAL A 292 -7.12 -17.37 -23.16
CA VAL A 292 -6.59 -17.38 -21.79
C VAL A 292 -6.50 -18.84 -21.28
N PRO A 293 -5.34 -19.34 -20.85
CA PRO A 293 -5.25 -20.63 -20.18
C PRO A 293 -6.03 -20.58 -18.86
N GLY A 294 -6.97 -21.50 -18.66
CA GLY A 294 -7.64 -21.68 -17.38
C GLY A 294 -6.65 -22.21 -16.33
N THR A 295 -6.68 -21.64 -15.13
CA THR A 295 -6.00 -22.22 -13.97
C THR A 295 -6.65 -23.56 -13.63
N GLY A 296 -5.97 -24.65 -13.97
CA GLY A 296 -6.47 -26.01 -13.75
C GLY A 296 -5.85 -27.12 -14.62
N ASP A 297 -4.98 -26.82 -15.59
CA ASP A 297 -4.31 -27.86 -16.38
C ASP A 297 -3.09 -28.42 -15.61
N THR A 298 -3.24 -29.64 -15.11
CA THR A 298 -2.25 -30.34 -14.25
C THR A 298 -1.34 -31.28 -15.04
N THR A 299 -1.25 -31.14 -16.36
CA THR A 299 -0.69 -32.21 -17.21
C THR A 299 0.83 -32.27 -17.34
N LEU A 300 1.62 -31.35 -16.76
CA LEU A 300 3.08 -31.38 -16.91
C LEU A 300 3.93 -31.19 -15.63
N VAL A 301 3.33 -30.97 -14.46
CA VAL A 301 4.12 -30.64 -13.25
C VAL A 301 4.49 -31.88 -12.41
N TRP A 302 3.83 -33.03 -12.63
CA TRP A 302 4.01 -34.19 -11.75
C TRP A 302 5.17 -35.15 -12.02
N PRO A 303 5.74 -35.33 -13.23
CA PRO A 303 6.83 -36.30 -13.39
C PRO A 303 8.21 -35.75 -12.96
N VAL A 304 8.37 -34.43 -12.80
CA VAL A 304 9.66 -33.82 -12.42
C VAL A 304 9.87 -33.81 -10.90
N LEU A 305 8.81 -33.68 -10.09
CA LEU A 305 8.94 -33.64 -8.63
C LEU A 305 9.14 -35.02 -7.98
N SER A 306 8.67 -36.11 -8.59
CA SER A 306 8.79 -37.46 -8.05
C SER A 306 10.20 -38.08 -8.14
N LEU A 307 11.12 -37.49 -8.92
CA LEU A 307 12.50 -37.97 -9.05
C LEU A 307 13.46 -37.44 -7.97
N LEU A 308 13.09 -36.37 -7.24
CA LEU A 308 13.95 -35.77 -6.22
C LEU A 308 13.76 -36.37 -4.81
N CYS A 309 12.65 -37.05 -4.54
CA CYS A 309 12.41 -37.66 -3.23
C CYS A 309 13.02 -39.07 -3.05
N VAL A 310 13.37 -39.76 -4.13
CA VAL A 310 13.96 -41.12 -4.04
C VAL A 310 15.48 -41.09 -3.81
N ALA A 311 16.18 -40.03 -4.21
CA ALA A 311 17.63 -39.89 -3.96
C ALA A 311 17.97 -39.55 -2.48
N GLY A 312 17.06 -38.89 -1.76
CA GLY A 312 17.26 -38.48 -0.36
C GLY A 312 17.13 -39.62 0.66
N LEU A 313 16.42 -40.70 0.34
CA LEU A 313 16.16 -41.81 1.29
C LEU A 313 17.24 -42.90 1.30
N ILE A 314 18.16 -42.92 0.32
CA ILE A 314 19.27 -43.89 0.31
C ILE A 314 20.50 -43.35 1.07
N GLY A 315 20.65 -42.03 1.18
CA GLY A 315 21.81 -41.40 1.84
C GLY A 315 21.83 -41.51 3.37
N THR A 316 20.67 -41.59 4.03
CA THR A 316 20.57 -41.63 5.49
C THR A 316 20.78 -43.03 6.09
N ALA A 317 20.66 -44.08 5.27
CA ALA A 317 20.92 -45.46 5.70
C ALA A 317 22.41 -45.83 5.76
N PHE A 318 23.28 -45.14 4.99
CA PHE A 318 24.72 -45.46 4.95
C PHE A 318 25.59 -44.70 5.96
N PHE A 319 25.16 -43.51 6.42
CA PHE A 319 25.95 -42.71 7.36
C PHE A 319 25.67 -43.03 8.85
N GLY A 320 24.56 -43.71 9.16
CA GLY A 320 24.22 -44.10 10.53
C GLY A 320 25.02 -45.27 11.12
N ARG A 321 25.84 -45.97 10.31
CA ARG A 321 26.51 -47.21 10.74
C ARG A 321 28.00 -47.09 11.05
N LYS A 322 28.61 -45.90 10.95
CA LYS A 322 30.08 -45.74 11.06
C LYS A 322 30.59 -44.87 12.22
N ARG A 323 29.76 -44.57 13.23
CA ARG A 323 30.17 -43.82 14.44
C ARG A 323 29.91 -44.57 15.75
N ARG A 324 30.16 -45.88 15.76
CA ARG A 324 30.34 -46.66 16.98
C ARG A 324 31.50 -47.62 16.74
N GLU A 325 32.72 -47.15 17.00
CA GLU A 325 33.91 -47.89 17.45
C GLU A 325 35.09 -46.91 17.36
N GLU A 326 35.41 -46.32 18.53
CA GLU A 326 36.73 -45.96 19.08
C GLU A 326 36.53 -44.99 20.27
#